data_AF-A0A3D3AQ48-F1
#
_entry.id   AF-A0A3D3AQ48-F1
#
_cell.length_a   1.000
_cell.length_b   1.000
_cell.length_c   1.000
_cell.angle_alpha   90.00
_cell.angle_beta   90.00
_cell.angle_gamma   90.00
#
_symmetry.space_group_name_H-M   'P 1'
#
loop_
_entity.id
_entity.type
_entity.pdbx_description
1 polymer ?
#
loop_
_entity_poly.entity_id
_entity_poly.type
_entity_poly.pdbx_seq_one_letter_code
_entity_poly.pdbx_strand_id
1 'polypeptide(L)'
;MKKILLILSFFFLGISFSYAQEEIQFLAVLQKNYPKEWKNPSEYVLEDGYLYQGVNYSITGGTHVYADASLDLEKYAGKTVLLKGSFQKDLNRILIKGEKVPENYGDEESKMQIRSDWVGEETGFNIGHSTKEKLKQVSYFQITSIEEYQGKISFTQKGKTVLFIFENQLIDISKAEVIVHYETNGYGKPSPYYETVKIKNLKKGKIFQKTIPLIVKIKAVKKDKITCSMRDIVLKYQSGSVQILVQKFVSGE
;
A
#
# COMPACT_ATOMS: atom_id res chain seq x y z
N MET A 1 -22.04 63.54 -35.39
CA MET A 1 -21.01 62.88 -34.54
C MET A 1 -21.57 61.55 -34.03
N LYS A 2 -21.19 60.42 -34.64
CA LYS A 2 -21.61 59.08 -34.20
C LYS A 2 -20.50 58.51 -33.30
N LYS A 3 -20.80 58.26 -32.02
CA LYS A 3 -19.90 57.57 -31.08
C LYS A 3 -19.98 56.08 -31.34
N ILE A 4 -18.88 55.48 -31.80
CA ILE A 4 -18.69 54.04 -31.92
C ILE A 4 -18.29 53.53 -30.53
N LEU A 5 -19.18 52.75 -29.91
CA LEU A 5 -18.93 52.07 -28.64
C LEU A 5 -18.23 50.74 -28.96
N LEU A 6 -16.91 50.70 -28.80
CA LEU A 6 -16.10 49.49 -28.99
C LEU A 6 -16.23 48.62 -27.72
N ILE A 7 -17.06 47.58 -27.78
CA ILE A 7 -17.14 46.57 -26.73
C ILE A 7 -15.93 45.64 -26.90
N LEU A 8 -14.90 45.84 -26.06
CA LEU A 8 -13.80 44.88 -25.93
C LEU A 8 -14.32 43.64 -25.19
N SER A 9 -14.68 42.62 -25.96
CA SER A 9 -14.90 41.27 -25.47
C SER A 9 -13.56 40.69 -25.01
N PHE A 10 -13.25 40.81 -23.72
CA PHE A 10 -12.16 40.07 -23.09
C PHE A 10 -12.51 38.57 -23.11
N PHE A 11 -12.10 37.88 -24.17
CA PHE A 11 -12.00 36.43 -24.18
C PHE A 11 -10.91 36.03 -23.19
N PHE A 12 -11.29 35.76 -21.94
CA PHE A 12 -10.48 34.97 -21.03
C PHE A 12 -10.41 33.55 -21.61
N LEU A 13 -9.40 33.28 -22.45
CA LEU A 13 -8.96 31.91 -22.71
C LEU A 13 -8.40 31.39 -21.39
N GLY A 14 -9.26 30.74 -20.61
CA GLY A 14 -8.85 29.93 -19.47
C GLY A 14 -8.06 28.74 -20.01
N ILE A 15 -6.75 28.92 -20.18
CA ILE A 15 -5.82 27.82 -20.42
C ILE A 15 -5.79 27.02 -19.12
N SER A 16 -6.65 26.02 -19.02
CA SER A 16 -6.56 25.00 -17.98
C SER A 16 -5.26 24.24 -18.23
N PHE A 17 -4.21 24.58 -17.48
CA PHE A 17 -3.02 23.75 -17.39
C PHE A 17 -3.42 22.45 -16.70
N SER A 18 -3.83 21.45 -17.49
CA SER A 18 -3.88 20.07 -17.03
C SER A 18 -2.44 19.63 -16.77
N TYR A 19 -2.03 19.70 -15.50
CA TYR A 19 -0.82 19.01 -15.06
C TYR A 19 -1.00 17.54 -15.41
N ALA A 20 -0.24 17.05 -16.38
CA ALA A 20 -0.22 15.64 -16.74
C ALA A 20 0.17 14.86 -15.48
N GLN A 21 -0.76 14.08 -14.97
CA GLN A 21 -0.55 13.30 -13.77
C GLN A 21 0.50 12.23 -14.08
N GLU A 22 1.57 12.20 -13.28
CA GLU A 22 2.70 11.30 -13.53
C GLU A 22 2.24 9.85 -13.38
N GLU A 23 2.42 9.04 -14.43
CA GLU A 23 2.07 7.63 -14.42
C GLU A 23 3.17 6.82 -13.70
N ILE A 24 2.79 6.21 -12.58
CA ILE A 24 3.68 5.44 -11.72
C ILE A 24 3.50 3.95 -11.98
N GLN A 25 4.59 3.18 -11.85
CA GLN A 25 4.53 1.72 -11.91
C GLN A 25 4.84 1.11 -10.55
N PHE A 26 4.00 0.19 -10.07
CA PHE A 26 4.17 -0.58 -8.84
C PHE A 26 4.35 -2.06 -9.12
N LEU A 27 5.22 -2.73 -8.37
CA LEU A 27 5.34 -4.18 -8.35
C LEU A 27 4.99 -4.69 -6.95
N ALA A 28 3.78 -5.23 -6.76
CA ALA A 28 3.28 -5.61 -5.43
C ALA A 28 2.39 -6.85 -5.51
N VAL A 29 2.00 -7.41 -4.36
CA VAL A 29 0.94 -8.44 -4.31
C VAL A 29 -0.41 -7.77 -4.25
N LEU A 30 -1.31 -8.12 -5.18
CA LEU A 30 -2.70 -7.67 -5.16
C LEU A 30 -3.48 -8.48 -4.12
N GLN A 31 -4.13 -7.81 -3.19
CA GLN A 31 -4.89 -8.41 -2.10
C GLN A 31 -6.36 -8.05 -2.27
N LYS A 32 -7.23 -9.03 -2.04
CA LYS A 32 -8.67 -8.80 -1.97
C LYS A 32 -8.99 -8.19 -0.61
N ASN A 33 -9.75 -7.11 -0.63
CA ASN A 33 -10.29 -6.47 0.57
C ASN A 33 -11.59 -7.17 0.94
N TYR A 34 -11.87 -7.26 2.24
CA TYR A 34 -13.12 -7.83 2.73
C TYR A 34 -13.92 -6.82 3.55
N PRO A 35 -15.24 -7.03 3.66
CA PRO A 35 -16.09 -6.35 4.63
C PRO A 35 -15.46 -6.36 6.02
N LYS A 36 -15.57 -5.23 6.72
CA LYS A 36 -15.12 -5.09 8.12
C LYS A 36 -13.63 -5.40 8.37
N GLU A 37 -12.79 -5.43 7.34
CA GLU A 37 -11.35 -5.53 7.59
C GLU A 37 -10.81 -4.27 8.29
N TRP A 38 -10.02 -4.48 9.34
CA TRP A 38 -9.43 -3.40 10.11
C TRP A 38 -8.60 -2.40 9.28
N LYS A 39 -7.81 -2.91 8.31
CA LYS A 39 -6.83 -2.09 7.57
C LYS A 39 -7.37 -1.55 6.26
N ASN A 40 -8.01 -2.40 5.46
CA ASN A 40 -8.46 -2.07 4.11
C ASN A 40 -9.88 -2.61 3.89
N PRO A 41 -10.90 -2.08 4.59
CA PRO A 41 -12.25 -2.58 4.43
C PRO A 41 -12.74 -2.34 2.99
N SER A 42 -13.48 -3.29 2.44
CA SER A 42 -14.12 -3.13 1.13
C SER A 42 -15.36 -2.24 1.16
N GLU A 43 -15.84 -1.86 2.35
CA GLU A 43 -17.05 -1.08 2.55
C GLU A 43 -16.91 -0.12 3.73
N TYR A 44 -17.65 0.99 3.67
CA TYR A 44 -17.59 2.05 4.65
C TYR A 44 -18.99 2.47 5.09
N VAL A 45 -19.21 2.59 6.39
CA VAL A 45 -20.39 3.26 6.95
C VAL A 45 -20.08 4.75 7.07
N LEU A 46 -20.90 5.58 6.44
CA LEU A 46 -20.74 7.04 6.50
C LEU A 46 -21.76 7.71 7.43
N GLU A 47 -21.57 8.99 7.68
CA GLU A 47 -22.37 9.79 8.61
C GLU A 47 -23.87 9.89 8.27
N ASP A 48 -24.28 9.53 7.05
CA ASP A 48 -25.68 9.47 6.63
C ASP A 48 -26.36 8.14 7.01
N GLY A 49 -25.65 7.21 7.65
CA GLY A 49 -26.16 5.91 8.09
C GLY A 49 -26.33 4.90 6.96
N TYR A 50 -25.62 5.08 5.85
CA TYR A 50 -25.60 4.13 4.73
C TYR A 50 -24.25 3.43 4.63
N LEU A 51 -24.28 2.21 4.10
CA LEU A 51 -23.11 1.43 3.73
C LEU A 51 -22.70 1.80 2.30
N TYR A 52 -21.43 2.10 2.10
CA TYR A 52 -20.85 2.46 0.81
C TYR A 52 -19.84 1.40 0.41
N GLN A 53 -20.00 0.82 -0.78
CA GLN A 53 -19.01 -0.06 -1.35
C GLN A 53 -17.78 0.76 -1.77
N GLY A 54 -16.62 0.38 -1.24
CA GLY A 54 -15.32 0.92 -1.61
C GLY A 54 -14.64 0.09 -2.69
N VAL A 55 -13.31 0.05 -2.63
CA VAL A 55 -12.52 -0.79 -3.54
C VAL A 55 -12.40 -2.22 -3.02
N ASN A 56 -12.55 -3.18 -3.92
CA ASN A 56 -12.44 -4.59 -3.60
C ASN A 56 -10.98 -5.08 -3.49
N TYR A 57 -10.00 -4.22 -3.81
CA TYR A 57 -8.60 -4.59 -3.86
C TYR A 57 -7.69 -3.55 -3.24
N SER A 58 -6.56 -4.01 -2.73
CA SER A 58 -5.43 -3.20 -2.31
C SER A 58 -4.13 -3.86 -2.73
N ILE A 59 -3.05 -3.09 -2.83
CA ILE A 59 -1.70 -3.66 -2.90
C ILE A 59 -1.12 -3.80 -1.50
N THR A 60 -0.15 -4.70 -1.35
CA THR A 60 0.59 -4.85 -0.10
C THR A 60 1.13 -3.50 0.37
N GLY A 61 0.86 -3.16 1.63
CA GLY A 61 1.11 -1.84 2.20
C GLY A 61 -0.17 -1.02 2.43
N GLY A 62 -1.32 -1.52 1.99
CA GLY A 62 -2.63 -0.93 2.28
C GLY A 62 -3.04 0.21 1.35
N THR A 63 -2.46 0.28 0.16
CA THR A 63 -2.91 1.24 -0.86
C THR A 63 -4.09 0.65 -1.61
N HIS A 64 -5.24 1.31 -1.52
CA HIS A 64 -6.46 1.00 -2.27
C HIS A 64 -6.23 1.04 -3.78
N VAL A 65 -6.70 0.02 -4.50
CA VAL A 65 -6.57 -0.10 -5.97
C VAL A 65 -7.94 0.02 -6.61
N TYR A 66 -8.08 1.00 -7.49
CA TYR A 66 -9.28 1.18 -8.30
C TYR A 66 -8.96 0.91 -9.77
N ALA A 67 -9.84 0.16 -10.43
CA ALA A 67 -9.77 -0.13 -11.85
C ALA A 67 -11.13 0.13 -12.50
N ASP A 68 -11.12 0.64 -13.72
CA ASP A 68 -12.35 0.75 -14.51
C ASP A 68 -12.91 -0.64 -14.84
N ALA A 69 -14.22 -0.74 -15.08
CA ALA A 69 -14.94 -2.00 -15.30
C ALA A 69 -14.39 -2.87 -16.46
N SER A 70 -13.57 -2.29 -17.34
CA SER A 70 -12.89 -3.02 -18.41
C SER A 70 -11.74 -3.92 -17.93
N LEU A 71 -11.20 -3.67 -16.73
CA LEU A 71 -10.09 -4.40 -16.15
C LEU A 71 -10.57 -5.34 -15.05
N ASP A 72 -10.58 -6.64 -15.35
CA ASP A 72 -10.86 -7.68 -14.36
C ASP A 72 -9.64 -7.91 -13.45
N LEU A 73 -9.79 -7.56 -12.18
CA LEU A 73 -8.78 -7.71 -11.12
C LEU A 73 -8.80 -9.09 -10.45
N GLU A 74 -9.89 -9.85 -10.54
CA GLU A 74 -10.05 -11.10 -9.80
C GLU A 74 -9.00 -12.13 -10.21
N LYS A 75 -8.67 -12.22 -11.50
CA LYS A 75 -7.61 -13.12 -12.03
C LYS A 75 -6.20 -12.85 -11.49
N TYR A 76 -6.00 -11.70 -10.85
CA TYR A 76 -4.73 -11.27 -10.27
C TYR A 76 -4.70 -11.33 -8.74
N ALA A 77 -5.83 -11.65 -8.09
CA ALA A 77 -5.93 -11.71 -6.64
C ALA A 77 -4.90 -12.69 -6.05
N GLY A 78 -4.14 -12.23 -5.06
CA GLY A 78 -3.08 -12.99 -4.39
C GLY A 78 -1.76 -13.12 -5.17
N LYS A 79 -1.69 -12.62 -6.41
CA LYS A 79 -0.49 -12.71 -7.25
C LYS A 79 0.38 -11.46 -7.14
N THR A 80 1.67 -11.63 -7.45
CA THR A 80 2.57 -10.50 -7.68
C THR A 80 2.28 -9.90 -9.06
N VAL A 81 1.98 -8.62 -9.10
CA VAL A 81 1.59 -7.90 -10.31
C VAL A 81 2.39 -6.63 -10.50
N LEU A 82 2.62 -6.27 -11.76
CA LEU A 82 3.05 -4.94 -12.16
C LEU A 82 1.81 -4.11 -12.50
N LEU A 83 1.55 -3.07 -11.73
CA LEU A 83 0.46 -2.11 -11.96
C LEU A 83 1.05 -0.83 -12.53
N LYS A 84 0.36 -0.21 -13.50
CA LYS A 84 0.65 1.16 -13.94
C LYS A 84 -0.59 2.01 -13.71
N GLY A 85 -0.40 3.27 -13.32
CA GLY A 85 -1.50 4.13 -12.97
C GLY A 85 -1.07 5.41 -12.27
N SER A 86 -1.99 6.05 -11.55
CA SER A 86 -1.70 7.28 -10.83
C SER A 86 -2.44 7.34 -9.50
N PHE A 87 -1.87 8.08 -8.54
CA PHE A 87 -2.54 8.35 -7.27
C PHE A 87 -3.59 9.43 -7.44
N GLN A 88 -4.84 9.06 -7.21
CA GLN A 88 -5.95 9.98 -7.07
C GLN A 88 -6.19 10.25 -5.59
N LYS A 89 -6.62 11.47 -5.27
CA LYS A 89 -7.19 11.81 -3.97
C LYS A 89 -8.70 11.73 -4.02
N ASP A 90 -9.30 11.73 -2.83
CA ASP A 90 -10.73 11.74 -2.62
C ASP A 90 -11.40 10.42 -2.99
N LEU A 91 -11.37 9.49 -2.02
CA LEU A 91 -11.96 8.16 -2.17
C LEU A 91 -13.47 8.24 -2.41
N ASN A 92 -14.16 9.29 -1.96
CA ASN A 92 -15.60 9.45 -2.16
C ASN A 92 -16.01 9.40 -3.63
N ARG A 93 -15.10 9.76 -4.55
CA ARG A 93 -15.36 9.78 -5.99
C ARG A 93 -15.63 8.40 -6.59
N ILE A 94 -15.20 7.34 -5.92
CA ILE A 94 -15.31 5.96 -6.39
C ILE A 94 -16.16 5.08 -5.48
N LEU A 95 -16.73 5.64 -4.41
CA LEU A 95 -17.64 4.92 -3.54
C LEU A 95 -19.01 4.76 -4.20
N ILE A 96 -19.60 3.58 -4.04
CA ILE A 96 -20.95 3.30 -4.51
C ILE A 96 -21.87 3.22 -3.29
N LYS A 97 -22.84 4.12 -3.21
CA LYS A 97 -23.82 4.12 -2.11
C LYS A 97 -24.68 2.85 -2.19
N GLY A 98 -24.70 2.09 -1.11
CA GLY A 98 -25.51 0.88 -0.94
C GLY A 98 -26.72 1.11 -0.06
N GLU A 99 -27.01 0.11 0.77
CA GLU A 99 -28.18 0.07 1.66
C GLU A 99 -27.95 0.81 2.99
N LYS A 100 -29.03 0.94 3.77
CA LYS A 100 -28.96 1.50 5.12
C LYS A 100 -28.16 0.54 6.01
N VAL A 101 -27.30 1.09 6.86
CA VAL A 101 -26.45 0.30 7.74
C VAL A 101 -27.30 -0.56 8.70
N PRO A 102 -26.98 -1.86 8.89
CA PRO A 102 -27.57 -2.68 9.94
C PRO A 102 -27.26 -2.11 11.33
N GLU A 103 -28.16 -2.25 12.30
CA GLU A 103 -28.02 -1.63 13.65
C GLU A 103 -26.73 -2.02 14.38
N ASN A 104 -26.20 -3.23 14.15
CA ASN A 104 -25.02 -3.77 14.85
C ASN A 104 -23.79 -3.93 13.92
N TYR A 105 -23.70 -3.13 12.86
CA TYR A 105 -22.62 -3.27 11.88
C TYR A 105 -21.26 -2.86 12.49
N GLY A 106 -20.31 -3.81 12.57
CA GLY A 106 -18.94 -3.55 13.05
C GLY A 106 -18.75 -3.66 14.57
N ASP A 107 -19.81 -3.90 15.33
CA ASP A 107 -19.78 -3.91 16.81
C ASP A 107 -19.06 -5.12 17.43
N GLU A 108 -19.03 -6.27 16.76
CA GLU A 108 -18.41 -7.49 17.31
C GLU A 108 -16.91 -7.57 17.04
N GLU A 109 -16.44 -6.98 15.94
CA GLU A 109 -15.03 -7.03 15.51
C GLU A 109 -14.17 -5.93 16.16
N SER A 110 -14.80 -4.87 16.68
CA SER A 110 -14.17 -3.78 17.45
C SER A 110 -13.61 -4.21 18.80
N LYS A 111 -14.08 -5.34 19.34
CA LYS A 111 -13.81 -5.80 20.71
C LYS A 111 -12.39 -6.34 20.94
N MET A 112 -11.59 -6.51 19.89
CA MET A 112 -10.26 -7.12 19.95
C MET A 112 -9.11 -6.10 20.07
N GLN A 113 -9.04 -5.33 21.16
CA GLN A 113 -7.76 -4.83 21.70
C GLN A 113 -7.90 -4.23 23.11
N ILE A 114 -8.13 -5.08 24.11
CA ILE A 114 -7.94 -4.65 25.51
C ILE A 114 -6.45 -4.76 25.84
N ARG A 115 -5.76 -3.61 25.87
CA ARG A 115 -4.56 -3.45 26.71
C ARG A 115 -5.03 -2.90 28.05
N SER A 116 -4.76 -3.64 29.12
CA SER A 116 -5.25 -3.42 30.49
C SER A 116 -4.88 -2.06 31.10
N ASP A 117 -3.98 -1.31 30.45
CA ASP A 117 -3.48 0.00 30.86
C ASP A 117 -4.28 1.20 30.28
N TRP A 118 -5.35 0.96 29.51
CA TRP A 118 -6.23 1.98 28.93
C TRP A 118 -7.70 1.61 29.13
N VAL A 119 -8.18 1.59 30.37
CA VAL A 119 -9.61 1.39 30.65
C VAL A 119 -10.30 2.75 30.65
N GLY A 120 -10.61 3.23 29.46
CA GLY A 120 -11.70 4.19 29.20
C GLY A 120 -12.68 3.56 28.21
N GLU A 121 -13.89 4.09 28.12
CA GLU A 121 -14.92 3.71 27.11
C GLU A 121 -14.52 4.06 25.65
N GLU A 122 -13.22 4.20 25.36
CA GLU A 122 -12.65 4.69 24.09
C GLU A 122 -12.25 3.56 23.11
N THR A 123 -12.69 2.31 23.32
CA THR A 123 -12.42 1.22 22.37
C THR A 123 -13.61 0.92 21.45
N GLY A 124 -14.45 1.94 21.19
CA GLY A 124 -15.51 1.91 20.16
C GLY A 124 -14.95 2.05 18.74
N PHE A 125 -14.04 1.17 18.34
CA PHE A 125 -13.59 1.12 16.95
C PHE A 125 -14.66 0.48 16.08
N ASN A 126 -15.67 1.23 15.63
CA ASN A 126 -16.62 0.69 14.67
C ASN A 126 -15.89 0.50 13.33
N ILE A 127 -15.45 -0.73 13.06
CA ILE A 127 -14.66 -1.03 11.87
C ILE A 127 -15.48 -0.71 10.62
N GLY A 128 -14.87 0.00 9.68
CA GLY A 128 -15.56 0.50 8.48
C GLY A 128 -16.29 1.83 8.67
N HIS A 129 -16.36 2.42 9.86
CA HIS A 129 -16.98 3.75 10.02
C HIS A 129 -15.98 4.86 9.66
N SER A 130 -16.41 5.77 8.77
CA SER A 130 -15.62 6.93 8.36
C SER A 130 -16.53 8.14 8.12
N THR A 131 -15.93 9.28 7.74
CA THR A 131 -16.69 10.44 7.26
C THR A 131 -16.25 10.82 5.86
N LYS A 132 -17.12 11.47 5.09
CA LYS A 132 -16.75 11.99 3.76
C LYS A 132 -15.51 12.89 3.80
N GLU A 133 -15.37 13.72 4.84
CA GLU A 133 -14.20 14.59 5.03
C GLU A 133 -12.90 13.80 5.21
N LYS A 134 -12.94 12.71 5.99
CA LYS A 134 -11.77 11.82 6.16
C LYS A 134 -11.43 11.13 4.84
N LEU A 135 -12.44 10.57 4.17
CA LEU A 135 -12.25 9.87 2.89
C LEU A 135 -11.79 10.80 1.76
N LYS A 136 -12.06 12.10 1.84
CA LYS A 136 -11.54 13.11 0.91
C LYS A 136 -10.01 13.21 0.94
N GLN A 137 -9.40 12.92 2.10
CA GLN A 137 -7.95 12.96 2.28
C GLN A 137 -7.26 11.64 1.90
N VAL A 138 -8.02 10.55 1.85
CA VAL A 138 -7.51 9.23 1.47
C VAL A 138 -7.19 9.22 -0.02
N SER A 139 -6.00 8.73 -0.35
CA SER A 139 -5.58 8.52 -1.73
C SER A 139 -5.80 7.06 -2.14
N TYR A 140 -6.14 6.85 -3.40
CA TYR A 140 -6.22 5.53 -4.02
C TYR A 140 -5.40 5.50 -5.30
N PHE A 141 -4.97 4.32 -5.71
CA PHE A 141 -4.22 4.12 -6.93
C PHE A 141 -5.18 3.72 -8.05
N GLN A 142 -5.43 4.62 -8.99
CA GLN A 142 -6.21 4.34 -10.18
C GLN A 142 -5.30 3.72 -11.23
N ILE A 143 -5.56 2.45 -11.56
CA ILE A 143 -4.74 1.71 -12.51
C ILE A 143 -5.22 1.90 -13.95
N THR A 144 -4.26 2.01 -14.86
CA THR A 144 -4.44 2.01 -16.31
C THR A 144 -4.13 0.65 -16.91
N SER A 145 -3.22 -0.10 -16.28
CA SER A 145 -2.86 -1.46 -16.70
C SER A 145 -2.35 -2.30 -15.53
N ILE A 146 -2.52 -3.62 -15.67
CA ILE A 146 -2.07 -4.62 -14.70
C ILE A 146 -1.64 -5.89 -15.45
N GLU A 147 -0.47 -6.39 -15.09
CA GLU A 147 0.07 -7.65 -15.60
C GLU A 147 0.66 -8.49 -14.47
N GLU A 148 0.63 -9.81 -14.62
CA GLU A 148 1.26 -10.72 -13.67
C GLU A 148 2.78 -10.68 -13.83
N TYR A 149 3.50 -10.47 -12.72
CA TYR A 149 4.95 -10.45 -12.74
C TYR A 149 5.52 -11.87 -12.86
N GLN A 150 6.22 -12.12 -13.96
CA GLN A 150 6.75 -13.45 -14.28
C GLN A 150 8.12 -13.74 -13.64
N GLY A 151 8.76 -12.75 -13.00
CA GLY A 151 10.06 -12.92 -12.38
C GLY A 151 9.97 -13.57 -11.00
N LYS A 152 10.99 -14.34 -10.63
CA LYS A 152 11.10 -14.92 -9.29
C LYS A 152 11.32 -13.84 -8.23
N ILE A 153 10.45 -13.81 -7.22
CA ILE A 153 10.65 -13.05 -5.97
C ILE A 153 10.49 -14.01 -4.80
N SER A 154 11.55 -14.19 -4.02
CA SER A 154 11.50 -15.06 -2.84
C SER A 154 12.43 -14.59 -1.75
N PHE A 155 12.06 -14.88 -0.52
CA PHE A 155 12.93 -14.74 0.63
C PHE A 155 12.85 -15.98 1.52
N THR A 156 13.91 -16.25 2.26
CA THR A 156 13.95 -17.33 3.24
C THR A 156 14.73 -16.86 4.45
N GLN A 157 14.07 -16.77 5.60
CA GLN A 157 14.74 -16.46 6.85
C GLN A 157 15.33 -17.74 7.46
N LYS A 158 16.61 -17.70 7.86
CA LYS A 158 17.27 -18.75 8.65
C LYS A 158 18.01 -18.10 9.80
N GLY A 159 17.47 -18.25 11.02
CA GLY A 159 18.01 -17.59 12.22
C GLY A 159 18.05 -16.07 12.06
N LYS A 160 19.25 -15.48 12.16
CA LYS A 160 19.50 -14.03 12.03
C LYS A 160 19.92 -13.64 10.61
N THR A 161 19.50 -14.38 9.60
CA THR A 161 19.80 -14.07 8.20
C THR A 161 18.56 -14.24 7.33
N VAL A 162 18.49 -13.45 6.27
CA VAL A 162 17.46 -13.54 5.23
C VAL A 162 18.16 -13.72 3.88
N LEU A 163 17.88 -14.82 3.20
CA LEU A 163 18.23 -14.98 1.80
C LEU A 163 17.16 -14.28 0.96
N PHE A 164 17.52 -13.25 0.21
CA PHE A 164 16.64 -12.56 -0.74
C PHE A 164 17.05 -12.92 -2.18
N ILE A 165 16.07 -13.28 -3.00
CA ILE A 165 16.23 -13.58 -4.43
C ILE A 165 15.21 -12.75 -5.20
N PHE A 166 15.69 -11.98 -6.17
CA PHE A 166 14.88 -11.19 -7.09
C PHE A 166 15.42 -11.36 -8.51
N GLU A 167 14.59 -11.91 -9.38
CA GLU A 167 14.84 -11.95 -10.83
C GLU A 167 14.18 -10.74 -11.47
N ASN A 168 14.96 -9.90 -12.14
CA ASN A 168 14.46 -8.71 -12.79
C ASN A 168 13.87 -9.03 -14.16
N GLN A 169 12.54 -8.97 -14.31
CA GLN A 169 11.86 -9.10 -15.61
C GLN A 169 11.41 -7.76 -16.20
N LEU A 170 11.77 -6.65 -15.56
CA LEU A 170 11.41 -5.29 -15.97
C LEU A 170 12.45 -4.73 -16.95
N ILE A 171 12.79 -3.45 -16.83
CA ILE A 171 13.90 -2.78 -17.53
C ILE A 171 15.21 -2.95 -16.75
N ASP A 172 16.33 -2.50 -17.33
CA ASP A 172 17.60 -2.44 -16.60
C ASP A 172 17.49 -1.51 -15.37
N ILE A 173 17.69 -2.09 -14.19
CA ILE A 173 17.56 -1.40 -12.91
C ILE A 173 18.94 -0.88 -12.49
N SER A 174 19.01 0.38 -12.06
CA SER A 174 20.23 0.94 -11.46
C SER A 174 19.93 1.64 -10.15
N LYS A 175 20.89 1.61 -9.21
CA LYS A 175 20.77 2.26 -7.89
C LYS A 175 19.51 1.86 -7.09
N ALA A 176 19.08 0.60 -7.20
CA ALA A 176 17.98 0.10 -6.39
C ALA A 176 18.45 -0.26 -4.97
N GLU A 177 17.51 -0.32 -4.03
CA GLU A 177 17.76 -0.64 -2.63
C GLU A 177 16.77 -1.71 -2.17
N VAL A 178 17.28 -2.74 -1.51
CA VAL A 178 16.48 -3.73 -0.79
C VAL A 178 16.54 -3.37 0.68
N ILE A 179 15.41 -3.03 1.27
CA ILE A 179 15.26 -2.67 2.68
C ILE A 179 14.56 -3.84 3.37
N VAL A 180 15.19 -4.43 4.38
CA VAL A 180 14.61 -5.50 5.20
C VAL A 180 14.20 -4.92 6.54
N HIS A 181 12.91 -4.98 6.86
CA HIS A 181 12.36 -4.60 8.15
C HIS A 181 12.15 -5.85 9.01
N TYR A 182 12.64 -5.81 10.23
CA TYR A 182 12.51 -6.91 11.19
C TYR A 182 12.43 -6.38 12.61
N GLU A 183 11.89 -7.21 13.50
CA GLU A 183 11.78 -6.91 14.92
C GLU A 183 12.51 -7.96 15.75
N THR A 184 12.97 -7.56 16.92
CA THR A 184 13.51 -8.49 17.93
C THR A 184 12.40 -9.12 18.75
N ASN A 185 12.48 -10.43 18.94
CA ASN A 185 11.62 -11.21 19.83
C ASN A 185 12.43 -11.75 21.02
N GLY A 186 11.76 -11.93 22.16
CA GLY A 186 12.32 -12.61 23.34
C GLY A 186 12.83 -11.73 24.49
N TYR A 187 12.83 -10.39 24.37
CA TYR A 187 13.08 -9.50 25.51
C TYR A 187 12.56 -8.07 25.28
N GLY A 188 11.80 -7.54 26.24
CA GLY A 188 11.28 -6.17 26.19
C GLY A 188 10.19 -5.95 25.14
N LYS A 189 9.91 -4.67 24.84
CA LYS A 189 8.99 -4.29 23.77
C LYS A 189 9.65 -4.56 22.41
N PRO A 190 8.94 -5.18 21.45
CA PRO A 190 9.42 -5.31 20.08
C PRO A 190 9.95 -3.97 19.56
N SER A 191 11.15 -3.98 19.02
CA SER A 191 11.81 -2.78 18.49
C SER A 191 12.10 -2.99 17.01
N PRO A 192 11.77 -2.01 16.14
CA PRO A 192 11.97 -2.15 14.70
C PRO A 192 13.44 -1.90 14.33
N TYR A 193 13.94 -2.71 13.41
CA TYR A 193 15.27 -2.60 12.82
C TYR A 193 15.18 -2.70 11.30
N TYR A 194 16.15 -2.06 10.62
CA TYR A 194 16.21 -1.98 9.17
C TYR A 194 17.61 -2.29 8.67
N GLU A 195 17.71 -3.12 7.65
CA GLU A 195 18.96 -3.37 6.92
C GLU A 195 18.76 -3.05 5.45
N THR A 196 19.72 -2.34 4.85
CA THR A 196 19.62 -1.86 3.47
C THR A 196 20.76 -2.42 2.63
N VAL A 197 20.41 -3.05 1.51
CA VAL A 197 21.35 -3.56 0.53
C VAL A 197 21.16 -2.83 -0.79
N LYS A 198 22.25 -2.25 -1.30
CA LYS A 198 22.23 -1.53 -2.58
C LYS A 198 22.50 -2.46 -3.75
N ILE A 199 21.67 -2.36 -4.79
CA ILE A 199 21.81 -2.99 -6.08
C ILE A 199 22.31 -1.93 -7.06
N LYS A 200 23.61 -1.98 -7.41
CA LYS A 200 24.22 -0.97 -8.29
C LYS A 200 23.62 -1.01 -9.70
N ASN A 201 23.56 -2.19 -10.29
CA ASN A 201 22.98 -2.45 -11.61
C ASN A 201 22.44 -3.89 -11.63
N LEU A 202 21.24 -4.07 -12.18
CA LEU A 202 20.62 -5.36 -12.42
C LEU A 202 19.92 -5.34 -13.78
N LYS A 203 20.54 -5.99 -14.77
CA LYS A 203 19.98 -6.09 -16.12
C LYS A 203 18.68 -6.89 -16.16
N LYS A 204 17.84 -6.65 -17.17
CA LYS A 204 16.69 -7.51 -17.47
C LYS A 204 17.11 -8.98 -17.64
N GLY A 205 16.30 -9.88 -17.09
CA GLY A 205 16.52 -11.33 -17.06
C GLY A 205 17.61 -11.80 -16.11
N LYS A 206 18.20 -10.92 -15.28
CA LYS A 206 19.23 -11.30 -14.31
C LYS A 206 18.67 -11.43 -12.90
N ILE A 207 19.30 -12.33 -12.14
CA ILE A 207 18.95 -12.62 -10.75
C ILE A 207 19.89 -11.86 -9.83
N PHE A 208 19.31 -11.12 -8.89
CA PHE A 208 19.97 -10.61 -7.71
C PHE A 208 19.71 -11.57 -6.54
N GLN A 209 20.78 -12.04 -5.91
CA GLN A 209 20.70 -12.90 -4.75
C GLN A 209 21.63 -12.38 -3.66
N LYS A 210 21.12 -12.22 -2.44
CA LYS A 210 21.91 -11.76 -1.29
C LYS A 210 21.43 -12.35 0.02
N THR A 211 22.37 -12.79 0.84
CA THR A 211 22.12 -13.07 2.26
C THR A 211 22.31 -11.80 3.06
N ILE A 212 21.27 -11.37 3.76
CA ILE A 212 21.20 -10.13 4.54
C ILE A 212 21.21 -10.49 6.03
N PRO A 213 22.21 -10.06 6.80
CA PRO A 213 22.25 -10.31 8.24
C PRO A 213 21.25 -9.41 8.97
N LEU A 214 20.57 -9.95 9.99
CA LEU A 214 19.68 -9.21 10.87
C LEU A 214 20.48 -8.74 12.10
N ILE A 215 21.01 -7.52 12.04
CA ILE A 215 21.95 -6.98 13.03
C ILE A 215 21.22 -6.25 14.16
N VAL A 216 21.24 -6.87 15.34
CA VAL A 216 20.69 -6.26 16.56
C VAL A 216 21.81 -5.59 17.35
N LYS A 217 21.75 -4.26 17.49
CA LYS A 217 22.71 -3.45 18.26
C LYS A 217 22.20 -3.19 19.68
N ILE A 218 22.23 -4.19 20.56
CA ILE A 218 21.86 -4.04 21.98
C ILE A 218 23.12 -4.08 22.86
N LYS A 219 23.26 -3.10 23.77
CA LYS A 219 24.47 -2.89 24.59
C LYS A 219 24.58 -3.77 25.84
N ALA A 220 23.50 -4.42 26.32
CA ALA A 220 23.47 -4.94 27.70
C ALA A 220 22.86 -6.35 27.90
N VAL A 221 22.65 -7.14 26.83
CA VAL A 221 21.95 -8.44 26.96
C VAL A 221 22.79 -9.58 26.38
N LYS A 222 22.68 -10.78 26.97
CA LYS A 222 23.19 -12.04 26.38
C LYS A 222 22.61 -12.20 24.98
N LYS A 223 23.42 -11.94 23.95
CA LYS A 223 23.04 -11.89 22.52
C LYS A 223 22.38 -13.17 22.00
N ASP A 224 22.57 -14.26 22.74
CA ASP A 224 22.25 -15.63 22.35
C ASP A 224 20.75 -15.96 22.52
N LYS A 225 20.01 -15.16 23.29
CA LYS A 225 18.55 -15.34 23.48
C LYS A 225 17.67 -14.47 22.58
N ILE A 226 18.26 -13.56 21.81
CA ILE A 226 17.50 -12.65 20.94
C ILE A 226 17.20 -13.36 19.63
N THR A 227 15.92 -13.59 19.36
CA THR A 227 15.43 -14.00 18.05
C THR A 227 15.00 -12.77 17.25
N CYS A 228 14.96 -12.90 15.93
CA CYS A 228 14.49 -11.84 15.05
C CYS A 228 13.37 -12.41 14.19
N SER A 229 12.34 -11.63 13.92
CA SER A 229 11.28 -11.99 12.98
C SER A 229 11.18 -10.90 11.93
N MET A 230 11.38 -11.30 10.68
CA MET A 230 11.21 -10.41 9.55
C MET A 230 9.74 -10.00 9.42
N ARG A 231 9.50 -8.70 9.23
CA ARG A 231 8.16 -8.13 9.02
C ARG A 231 7.89 -7.94 7.54
N ASP A 232 8.81 -7.26 6.86
CA ASP A 232 8.72 -7.01 5.43
C ASP A 232 10.10 -6.87 4.77
N ILE A 233 10.09 -6.97 3.45
CA ILE A 233 11.19 -6.55 2.57
C ILE A 233 10.58 -5.58 1.59
N VAL A 234 11.29 -4.49 1.29
CA VAL A 234 10.92 -3.49 0.30
C VAL A 234 12.06 -3.32 -0.71
N LEU A 235 11.80 -3.65 -1.98
CA LEU A 235 12.70 -3.28 -3.08
C LEU A 235 12.29 -1.90 -3.59
N LYS A 236 13.10 -0.86 -3.34
CA LYS A 236 12.94 0.48 -3.89
C LYS A 236 13.81 0.65 -5.13
N TYR A 237 13.20 1.10 -6.21
CA TYR A 237 13.88 1.59 -7.39
C TYR A 237 13.12 2.81 -7.89
N GLN A 238 13.86 3.85 -8.23
CA GLN A 238 13.32 5.04 -8.85
C GLN A 238 14.10 5.33 -10.13
N SER A 239 13.41 5.30 -11.26
CA SER A 239 13.92 5.79 -12.53
C SER A 239 12.78 6.45 -13.29
N GLY A 240 12.84 7.77 -13.40
CA GLY A 240 11.68 8.56 -13.82
C GLY A 240 10.50 8.28 -12.88
N SER A 241 9.39 7.82 -13.46
CA SER A 241 8.14 7.58 -12.77
C SER A 241 7.94 6.15 -12.23
N VAL A 242 8.90 5.24 -12.41
CA VAL A 242 8.76 3.84 -11.92
C VAL A 242 9.10 3.78 -10.43
N GLN A 243 8.15 3.31 -9.59
CA GLN A 243 8.37 3.05 -8.16
C GLN A 243 8.04 1.59 -7.82
N ILE A 244 9.05 0.74 -7.84
CA ILE A 244 8.90 -0.66 -7.42
C ILE A 244 8.71 -0.67 -5.88
N LEU A 245 7.69 -1.37 -5.39
CA LEU A 245 7.44 -1.61 -3.97
C LEU A 245 7.00 -3.06 -3.76
N VAL A 246 7.96 -3.97 -3.80
CA VAL A 246 7.69 -5.36 -3.44
C VAL A 246 7.56 -5.40 -1.93
N GLN A 247 6.37 -5.66 -1.38
CA GLN A 247 6.19 -5.97 0.04
C GLN A 247 5.55 -7.35 0.14
N LYS A 248 6.08 -8.21 1.01
CA LYS A 248 5.46 -9.50 1.33
C LYS A 248 5.70 -9.78 2.80
N PHE A 249 4.60 -9.96 3.54
CA PHE A 249 4.63 -10.30 4.94
C PHE A 249 5.01 -11.77 5.10
N VAL A 250 5.88 -12.06 6.06
CA VAL A 250 6.06 -13.44 6.52
C VAL A 250 4.86 -13.75 7.40
N SER A 251 3.97 -14.62 6.94
CA SER A 251 3.09 -15.31 7.88
C SER A 251 4.00 -16.12 8.80
N GLY A 252 4.00 -15.80 10.09
CA GLY A 252 4.66 -16.66 11.07
C GLY A 252 3.96 -18.01 11.04
N GLU A 253 4.70 -19.06 10.70
CA GLU A 253 4.41 -20.40 11.22
C GLU A 253 4.80 -20.44 12.70
#